data_AF-A0A369WR05-F1
#
_entry.id   AF-A0A369WR05-F1
#
_cell.length_a   1.000
_cell.length_b   1.000
_cell.length_c   1.000
_cell.angle_alpha   90.00
_cell.angle_beta   90.00
_cell.angle_gamma   90.00
#
_symmetry.space_group_name_H-M   'P 1'
#
loop_
_entity.id
_entity.type
_entity.pdbx_description
1 polymer ?
#
loop_
_entity_poly.entity_id
_entity_poly.type
_entity_poly.pdbx_seq_one_letter_code
_entity_poly.pdbx_strand_id
1 'polypeptide(L)'
;MNLHEYQGKQLFAQYGLPVSQGEAVETPKDAAEACKRIGGDKWVVKAQVHAGGRGKAGGVKLVDSPDEAKAFAEKWLGENLVTYQTDANGQPVSKILVETCTDIAQELYLGAVVDRSSRRIVFMASTEGGVEIEKVAEETPEKILKATIDPLAGPQPYQGRDLAFKLGLEGVQIKQFVQIFMGLATMFAEKDLALLEINPLVITDAGNLHCLDAKVVIDSNAVYRHKDLQEMHDPSQDDEREANAAKWELNYVALDGTIGCMVNGAGLAMGTMDIVALHGGFPANFLDVGGGATKERVAEAFKIILSDDKVKAVLVNIFGGIVRCDLIAEGIIAAVKEVGVEVPVVVRLEGNNAELGSQVLSESGLDIIAATSLTDAAQQAVKAAEGK
;
A
#
# COMPACT_ATOMS: atom_id res chain seq x y z
N MET A 1 4.06 -4.56 2.64
CA MET A 1 5.03 -4.25 1.55
C MET A 1 4.49 -4.86 0.26
N ASN A 2 4.31 -4.05 -0.77
CA ASN A 2 3.82 -4.53 -2.08
C ASN A 2 5.00 -5.04 -2.91
N LEU A 3 4.71 -5.97 -3.83
CA LEU A 3 5.63 -6.41 -4.88
C LEU A 3 5.11 -5.98 -6.25
N HIS A 4 6.02 -5.74 -7.19
CA HIS A 4 5.68 -5.61 -8.61
C HIS A 4 5.16 -6.93 -9.19
N GLU A 5 4.38 -6.86 -10.27
CA GLU A 5 3.84 -8.04 -10.94
C GLU A 5 4.95 -9.02 -11.36
N TYR A 6 6.05 -8.53 -11.92
CA TYR A 6 7.16 -9.41 -12.32
C TYR A 6 7.78 -10.17 -11.14
N GLN A 7 7.84 -9.56 -9.94
CA GLN A 7 8.33 -10.19 -8.73
C GLN A 7 7.32 -11.22 -8.20
N GLY A 8 6.03 -10.88 -8.23
CA GLY A 8 4.94 -11.81 -7.93
C GLY A 8 5.00 -13.06 -8.84
N LYS A 9 5.22 -12.87 -10.14
CA LYS A 9 5.39 -13.96 -11.11
C LYS A 9 6.66 -14.78 -10.86
N GLN A 10 7.76 -14.15 -10.47
CA GLN A 10 8.98 -14.86 -10.06
C GLN A 10 8.73 -15.76 -8.85
N LEU A 11 8.01 -15.27 -7.84
CA LEU A 11 7.60 -16.10 -6.71
C LEU A 11 6.69 -17.25 -7.15
N PHE A 12 5.66 -16.97 -7.96
CA PHE A 12 4.78 -18.01 -8.49
C PHE A 12 5.57 -19.11 -9.23
N ALA A 13 6.55 -18.74 -10.07
CA ALA A 13 7.41 -19.68 -10.77
C ALA A 13 8.26 -20.54 -9.81
N GLN A 14 8.80 -19.96 -8.72
CA GLN A 14 9.54 -20.71 -7.69
C GLN A 14 8.67 -21.78 -7.01
N TYR A 15 7.36 -21.53 -6.89
CA TYR A 15 6.38 -22.50 -6.38
C TYR A 15 5.80 -23.41 -7.47
N GLY A 16 6.36 -23.41 -8.67
CA GLY A 16 5.96 -24.29 -9.77
C GLY A 16 4.60 -23.95 -10.37
N LEU A 17 4.18 -22.69 -10.28
CA LEU A 17 2.92 -22.20 -10.83
C LEU A 17 3.09 -21.72 -12.28
N PRO A 18 2.08 -21.91 -13.15
CA PRO A 18 2.17 -21.54 -14.55
C PRO A 18 2.06 -20.03 -14.73
N VAL A 19 3.17 -19.37 -15.07
CA VAL A 19 3.25 -17.95 -15.41
C VAL A 19 3.85 -17.76 -16.79
N SER A 20 3.59 -16.60 -17.41
CA SER A 20 4.17 -16.25 -18.70
C SER A 20 5.69 -16.15 -18.60
N GLN A 21 6.40 -16.56 -19.65
CA GLN A 21 7.82 -16.26 -19.77
C GLN A 21 7.96 -14.77 -20.05
N GLY A 22 8.71 -14.06 -19.22
CA GLY A 22 8.90 -12.63 -19.38
C GLY A 22 10.15 -12.10 -18.68
N GLU A 23 10.51 -10.88 -19.06
CA GLU A 23 11.68 -10.16 -18.56
C GLU A 23 11.26 -8.74 -18.16
N ALA A 24 11.66 -8.31 -16.96
CA ALA A 24 11.53 -6.93 -16.51
C ALA A 24 12.76 -6.14 -16.94
N VAL A 25 12.56 -5.06 -17.70
CA VAL A 25 13.63 -4.28 -18.34
C VAL A 25 13.57 -2.81 -17.91
N GLU A 26 14.73 -2.18 -17.89
CA GLU A 26 14.92 -0.80 -17.42
C GLU A 26 15.25 0.18 -18.54
N THR A 27 15.44 -0.31 -19.78
CA THR A 27 15.71 0.54 -20.94
C THR A 27 14.84 0.18 -22.13
N PRO A 28 14.52 1.13 -23.02
CA PRO A 28 13.75 0.81 -24.22
C PRO A 28 14.47 -0.14 -25.18
N LYS A 29 15.80 -0.09 -25.22
CA LYS A 29 16.60 -1.03 -25.99
C LYS A 29 16.41 -2.45 -25.44
N ASP A 30 16.46 -2.61 -24.13
CA ASP A 30 16.30 -3.92 -23.51
C ASP A 30 14.88 -4.48 -23.70
N ALA A 31 13.85 -3.63 -23.83
CA ALA A 31 12.50 -4.06 -24.19
C ALA A 31 12.44 -4.73 -25.57
N ALA A 32 13.06 -4.13 -26.59
CA ALA A 32 13.15 -4.75 -27.92
C ALA A 32 14.00 -6.03 -27.90
N GLU A 33 15.10 -6.05 -27.17
CA GLU A 33 15.95 -7.24 -27.06
C GLU A 33 15.27 -8.37 -26.27
N ALA A 34 14.42 -8.06 -25.29
CA ALA A 34 13.61 -9.03 -24.57
C ALA A 34 12.63 -9.75 -25.51
N CYS A 35 11.95 -9.04 -26.43
CA CYS A 35 11.11 -9.67 -27.45
C CYS A 35 11.89 -10.71 -28.27
N LYS A 36 13.13 -10.38 -28.66
CA LYS A 36 13.99 -11.31 -29.42
C LYS A 36 14.41 -12.54 -28.61
N ARG A 37 14.72 -12.37 -27.32
CA ARG A 37 15.11 -13.46 -26.41
C ARG A 37 13.94 -14.38 -26.08
N ILE A 38 12.77 -13.80 -25.81
CA ILE A 38 11.53 -14.53 -25.55
C ILE A 38 11.09 -15.29 -26.81
N GLY A 39 11.24 -14.67 -27.98
CA GLY A 39 10.78 -15.22 -29.26
C GLY A 39 9.26 -15.14 -29.42
N GLY A 40 8.77 -15.58 -30.57
CA GLY A 40 7.37 -15.44 -30.99
C GLY A 40 7.13 -14.22 -31.87
N ASP A 41 5.85 -13.95 -32.17
CA ASP A 41 5.42 -12.89 -33.08
C ASP A 41 4.57 -11.81 -32.37
N LYS A 42 4.23 -12.03 -31.09
CA LYS A 42 3.44 -11.10 -30.25
C LYS A 42 3.89 -11.17 -28.80
N TRP A 43 3.87 -10.02 -28.13
CA TRP A 43 4.23 -9.87 -26.72
C TRP A 43 3.26 -8.94 -26.01
N VAL A 44 3.18 -9.07 -24.70
CA VAL A 44 2.50 -8.09 -23.85
C VAL A 44 3.56 -7.27 -23.13
N VAL A 45 3.44 -5.95 -23.22
CA VAL A 45 4.28 -4.99 -22.49
C VAL A 45 3.46 -4.33 -21.38
N LYS A 46 3.99 -4.31 -20.16
CA LYS A 46 3.29 -3.86 -18.96
C LYS A 46 4.17 -2.94 -18.14
N ALA A 47 3.74 -1.70 -17.95
CA ALA A 47 4.35 -0.79 -16.97
C ALA A 47 4.24 -1.40 -15.57
N GLN A 48 5.35 -1.40 -14.84
CA GLN A 48 5.41 -1.94 -13.48
C GLN A 48 5.23 -0.82 -12.47
N VAL A 49 4.09 -0.86 -11.78
CA VAL A 49 3.75 -0.03 -10.61
C VAL A 49 2.99 -0.90 -9.61
N HIS A 50 2.97 -0.52 -8.33
CA HIS A 50 2.26 -1.29 -7.31
C HIS A 50 0.72 -1.17 -7.40
N ALA A 51 0.21 -0.07 -7.95
CA ALA A 51 -1.21 0.16 -8.14
C ALA A 51 -1.82 -0.70 -9.26
N GLY A 52 -3.07 -1.12 -9.07
CA GLY A 52 -3.88 -1.81 -10.09
C GLY A 52 -4.42 -0.84 -11.14
N GLY A 53 -5.22 -1.36 -12.09
CA GLY A 53 -5.90 -0.53 -13.09
C GLY A 53 -5.02 -0.06 -14.27
N ARG A 54 -3.80 -0.58 -14.37
CA ARG A 54 -2.79 -0.21 -15.39
C ARG A 54 -3.31 -0.32 -16.82
N GLY A 55 -4.11 -1.35 -17.13
CA GLY A 55 -4.71 -1.53 -18.46
C GLY A 55 -5.62 -0.38 -18.89
N LYS A 56 -6.49 0.11 -17.98
CA LYS A 56 -7.38 1.26 -18.25
C LYS A 56 -6.59 2.57 -18.48
N ALA A 57 -5.41 2.69 -17.86
CA ALA A 57 -4.51 3.83 -18.01
C ALA A 57 -3.56 3.72 -19.24
N GLY A 58 -3.66 2.64 -20.03
CA GLY A 58 -2.77 2.40 -21.17
C GLY A 58 -1.36 1.92 -20.79
N GLY A 59 -1.16 1.54 -19.53
CA GLY A 59 0.07 0.94 -19.00
C GLY A 59 0.20 -0.56 -19.30
N VAL A 60 -0.70 -1.14 -20.10
CA VAL A 60 -0.61 -2.52 -20.63
C VAL A 60 -0.95 -2.48 -22.10
N LYS A 61 -0.12 -3.09 -22.97
CA LYS A 61 -0.35 -3.13 -24.42
C LYS A 61 0.11 -4.45 -25.02
N LEU A 62 -0.66 -4.99 -25.97
CA LEU A 62 -0.22 -6.05 -26.88
C LEU A 62 0.58 -5.43 -28.03
N VAL A 63 1.76 -5.97 -28.31
CA VAL A 63 2.67 -5.51 -29.37
C VAL A 63 3.03 -6.68 -30.28
N ASP A 64 3.25 -6.38 -31.56
CA ASP A 64 3.55 -7.36 -32.62
C ASP A 64 4.98 -7.25 -33.17
N SER A 65 5.77 -6.33 -32.62
CA SER A 65 7.17 -6.16 -33.02
C SER A 65 8.06 -5.63 -31.88
N PRO A 66 9.37 -5.94 -31.90
CA PRO A 66 10.33 -5.36 -30.96
C PRO A 66 10.36 -3.82 -30.98
N ASP A 67 10.09 -3.19 -32.13
CA ASP A 67 10.07 -1.73 -32.24
C ASP A 67 8.86 -1.13 -31.50
N GLU A 68 7.70 -1.80 -31.52
CA GLU A 68 6.56 -1.38 -30.70
C GLU A 68 6.82 -1.54 -29.20
N ALA A 69 7.51 -2.60 -28.78
CA ALA A 69 7.91 -2.79 -27.38
C ALA A 69 8.86 -1.67 -26.92
N LYS A 70 9.82 -1.30 -27.77
CA LYS A 70 10.71 -0.16 -27.53
C LYS A 70 9.94 1.15 -27.42
N ALA A 71 9.03 1.44 -28.35
CA ALA A 71 8.23 2.67 -28.32
C ALA A 71 7.35 2.77 -27.07
N PHE A 72 6.79 1.65 -26.60
CA PHE A 72 6.06 1.60 -25.35
C PHE A 72 6.96 1.91 -24.14
N ALA A 73 8.17 1.35 -24.11
CA ALA A 73 9.13 1.62 -23.06
C ALA A 73 9.67 3.06 -23.08
N GLU A 74 9.90 3.66 -24.26
CA GLU A 74 10.25 5.09 -24.40
C GLU A 74 9.15 6.01 -23.88
N LYS A 75 7.89 5.62 -24.03
CA LYS A 75 6.75 6.39 -23.54
C LYS A 75 6.65 6.37 -22.01
N TRP A 76 6.91 5.23 -21.38
CA TRP A 76 6.56 5.03 -19.97
C TRP A 76 7.74 5.07 -19.01
N LEU A 77 8.94 4.63 -19.40
CA LEU A 77 10.08 4.63 -18.48
C LEU A 77 10.45 6.05 -18.06
N GLY A 78 10.45 6.31 -16.76
CA GLY A 78 10.70 7.64 -16.18
C GLY A 78 9.47 8.55 -16.08
N GLU A 79 8.32 8.12 -16.61
CA GLU A 79 7.04 8.80 -16.44
C GLU A 79 6.25 8.21 -15.26
N ASN A 80 5.27 8.96 -14.76
CA ASN A 80 4.34 8.46 -13.75
C ASN A 80 3.08 7.89 -14.39
N LEU A 81 2.69 6.68 -13.98
CA LEU A 81 1.42 6.08 -14.38
C LEU A 81 0.36 6.41 -13.33
N VAL A 82 -0.62 7.21 -13.74
CA VAL A 82 -1.82 7.50 -12.94
C VAL A 82 -2.89 6.45 -13.25
N THR A 83 -3.41 5.80 -12.22
CA THR A 83 -4.54 4.87 -12.32
C THR A 83 -5.63 5.30 -11.35
N TYR A 84 -6.79 4.63 -11.37
CA TYR A 84 -7.83 4.90 -10.38
C TYR A 84 -7.44 4.46 -8.95
N GLN A 85 -6.33 3.71 -8.80
CA GLN A 85 -5.79 3.27 -7.50
C GLN A 85 -4.56 4.08 -7.05
N THR A 86 -4.08 5.05 -7.85
CA THR A 86 -3.02 5.97 -7.44
C THR A 86 -3.61 7.29 -6.95
N ASP A 87 -2.78 8.13 -6.35
CA ASP A 87 -3.10 9.55 -6.20
C ASP A 87 -3.10 10.26 -7.58
N ALA A 88 -3.28 11.59 -7.57
CA ALA A 88 -3.23 12.39 -8.79
C ALA A 88 -1.85 12.47 -9.44
N ASN A 89 -0.77 12.14 -8.71
CA ASN A 89 0.60 12.19 -9.20
C ASN A 89 1.03 10.87 -9.86
N GLY A 90 0.33 9.77 -9.56
CA GLY A 90 0.64 8.45 -10.08
C GLY A 90 1.85 7.82 -9.41
N GLN A 91 2.28 6.67 -9.93
CA GLN A 91 3.49 5.99 -9.48
C GLN A 91 4.55 5.96 -10.58
N PRO A 92 5.85 6.12 -10.24
CA PRO A 92 6.90 6.15 -11.24
C PRO A 92 7.07 4.78 -11.89
N VAL A 93 7.20 4.77 -13.22
CA VAL A 93 7.48 3.54 -13.98
C VAL A 93 8.99 3.43 -14.20
N SER A 94 9.64 2.60 -13.37
CA SER A 94 11.08 2.31 -13.49
C SER A 94 11.39 1.06 -14.32
N LYS A 95 10.38 0.20 -14.52
CA LYS A 95 10.51 -1.07 -15.26
C LYS A 95 9.32 -1.34 -16.17
N ILE A 96 9.60 -1.99 -17.29
CA ILE A 96 8.58 -2.58 -18.17
C ILE A 96 8.73 -4.10 -18.12
N LEU A 97 7.65 -4.83 -17.87
CA LEU A 97 7.60 -6.27 -18.06
C LEU A 97 7.24 -6.56 -19.52
N VAL A 98 8.11 -7.29 -20.22
CA VAL A 98 7.85 -7.84 -21.55
C VAL A 98 7.64 -9.34 -21.41
N GLU A 99 6.52 -9.87 -21.88
CA GLU A 99 6.19 -11.29 -21.73
C GLU A 99 5.50 -11.91 -22.94
N THR A 100 5.49 -13.24 -23.00
CA THR A 100 4.76 -14.00 -24.02
C THR A 100 3.28 -13.66 -24.01
N CYS A 101 2.68 -13.49 -25.18
CA CYS A 101 1.23 -13.41 -25.32
C CYS A 101 0.58 -14.77 -25.03
N THR A 102 -0.48 -14.77 -24.23
CA THR A 102 -1.28 -15.95 -23.89
C THR A 102 -2.65 -15.82 -24.54
N ASP A 103 -3.08 -16.84 -25.28
CA ASP A 103 -4.44 -16.91 -25.81
C ASP A 103 -5.43 -17.22 -24.69
N ILE A 104 -6.45 -16.37 -24.54
CA ILE A 104 -7.39 -16.38 -23.42
C ILE A 104 -8.74 -16.92 -23.90
N ALA A 105 -9.13 -18.11 -23.43
CA ALA A 105 -10.46 -18.66 -23.66
C ALA A 105 -11.46 -18.18 -22.61
N GLN A 106 -11.03 -18.13 -21.35
CA GLN A 106 -11.84 -17.71 -20.21
C GLN A 106 -10.97 -17.08 -19.13
N GLU A 107 -11.50 -16.07 -18.45
CA GLU A 107 -10.87 -15.40 -17.32
C GLU A 107 -11.60 -15.78 -16.03
N LEU A 108 -10.84 -16.19 -15.01
CA LEU A 108 -11.29 -16.48 -13.67
C LEU A 108 -10.60 -15.54 -12.68
N TYR A 109 -11.09 -15.50 -11.45
CA TYR A 109 -10.45 -14.85 -10.33
C TYR A 109 -9.96 -15.88 -9.32
N LEU A 110 -8.77 -15.69 -8.77
CA LEU A 110 -8.28 -16.43 -7.59
C LEU A 110 -7.49 -15.48 -6.69
N GLY A 111 -7.87 -15.37 -5.43
CA GLY A 111 -7.18 -14.53 -4.45
C GLY A 111 -7.20 -15.14 -3.06
N ALA A 112 -6.39 -14.61 -2.15
CA ALA A 112 -6.36 -14.99 -0.75
C ALA A 112 -6.01 -13.80 0.13
N VAL A 113 -6.62 -13.77 1.32
CA VAL A 113 -6.36 -12.76 2.36
C VAL A 113 -6.49 -13.41 3.74
N VAL A 114 -5.97 -12.73 4.77
CA VAL A 114 -6.34 -13.04 6.16
C VAL A 114 -7.69 -12.41 6.48
N ASP A 115 -8.74 -13.23 6.54
CA ASP A 115 -10.07 -12.78 6.96
C ASP A 115 -10.06 -12.53 8.47
N ARG A 116 -10.21 -11.26 8.85
CA ARG A 116 -10.22 -10.82 10.24
C ARG A 116 -11.41 -11.36 11.05
N SER A 117 -12.54 -11.63 10.41
CA SER A 117 -13.76 -12.13 11.07
C SER A 117 -13.57 -13.59 11.49
N SER A 118 -13.23 -14.45 10.53
CA SER A 118 -12.96 -15.87 10.81
C SER A 118 -11.59 -16.10 11.46
N ARG A 119 -10.67 -15.14 11.35
CA ARG A 119 -9.27 -15.21 11.79
C ARG A 119 -8.53 -16.36 11.09
N ARG A 120 -8.69 -16.45 9.78
CA ARG A 120 -8.15 -17.52 8.93
C ARG A 120 -7.66 -16.95 7.62
N ILE A 121 -6.73 -17.66 6.99
CA ILE A 121 -6.44 -17.44 5.57
C ILE A 121 -7.65 -17.97 4.79
N VAL A 122 -8.23 -17.13 3.96
CA VAL A 122 -9.38 -17.47 3.12
C VAL A 122 -9.00 -17.25 1.66
N PHE A 123 -9.10 -18.32 0.88
CA PHE A 123 -9.04 -18.26 -0.58
C PHE A 123 -10.42 -17.94 -1.13
N MET A 124 -10.45 -17.08 -2.15
CA MET A 124 -11.63 -16.68 -2.89
C MET A 124 -11.42 -17.02 -4.35
N ALA A 125 -12.43 -17.63 -4.99
CA ALA A 125 -12.41 -17.90 -6.41
C ALA A 125 -13.74 -17.50 -7.05
N SER A 126 -13.70 -17.05 -8.30
CA SER A 126 -14.89 -16.64 -9.04
C SER A 126 -14.73 -16.88 -10.54
N THR A 127 -15.85 -17.08 -11.23
CA THR A 127 -15.91 -17.09 -12.70
C THR A 127 -15.78 -15.69 -13.30
N GLU A 128 -15.89 -14.64 -12.48
CA GLU A 128 -15.77 -13.24 -12.88
C GLU A 128 -14.29 -12.80 -12.80
N GLY A 129 -13.46 -13.29 -13.72
CA GLY A 129 -12.09 -12.79 -13.90
C GLY A 129 -12.04 -11.48 -14.70
N GLY A 130 -10.93 -10.76 -14.62
CA GLY A 130 -10.68 -9.53 -15.39
C GLY A 130 -11.45 -8.31 -14.90
N VAL A 131 -12.22 -8.44 -13.81
CA VAL A 131 -13.03 -7.39 -13.20
C VAL A 131 -12.63 -7.16 -11.74
N GLU A 132 -13.02 -6.02 -11.18
CA GLU A 132 -12.80 -5.70 -9.76
C GLU A 132 -13.65 -6.63 -8.88
N ILE A 133 -12.99 -7.41 -8.02
CA ILE A 133 -13.66 -8.45 -7.22
C ILE A 133 -14.60 -7.84 -6.18
N GLU A 134 -14.33 -6.60 -5.74
CA GLU A 134 -15.17 -5.82 -4.85
C GLU A 134 -16.55 -5.56 -5.46
N LYS A 135 -16.59 -5.27 -6.78
CA LYS A 135 -17.84 -5.08 -7.51
C LYS A 135 -18.62 -6.39 -7.60
N VAL A 136 -17.94 -7.51 -7.84
CA VAL A 136 -18.57 -8.85 -7.83
C VAL A 136 -19.14 -9.16 -6.44
N ALA A 137 -18.44 -8.78 -5.37
CA ALA A 137 -18.89 -9.00 -3.99
C ALA A 137 -20.12 -8.16 -3.63
N GLU A 138 -20.28 -6.98 -4.22
CA GLU A 138 -21.46 -6.12 -4.03
C GLU A 138 -22.65 -6.57 -4.90
N GLU A 139 -22.43 -6.82 -6.18
CA GLU A 139 -23.50 -7.05 -7.15
C GLU A 139 -23.94 -8.52 -7.27
N THR A 140 -22.99 -9.46 -7.21
CA THR A 140 -23.23 -10.92 -7.38
C THR A 140 -22.41 -11.75 -6.38
N PRO A 141 -22.61 -11.56 -5.06
CA PRO A 141 -21.79 -12.20 -4.02
C PRO A 141 -21.80 -13.73 -4.08
N GLU A 142 -22.86 -14.34 -4.62
CA GLU A 142 -22.99 -15.79 -4.78
C GLU A 142 -21.97 -16.40 -5.75
N LYS A 143 -21.37 -15.59 -6.63
CA LYS A 143 -20.30 -16.03 -7.54
C LYS A 143 -18.94 -16.14 -6.85
N ILE A 144 -18.80 -15.61 -5.63
CA ILE A 144 -17.55 -15.67 -4.86
C ILE A 144 -17.57 -16.92 -3.98
N LEU A 145 -16.79 -17.89 -4.40
CA LEU A 145 -16.57 -19.15 -3.71
C LEU A 145 -15.43 -18.98 -2.72
N LYS A 146 -15.51 -19.63 -1.56
CA LYS A 146 -14.51 -19.49 -0.48
C LYS A 146 -14.00 -20.83 0.02
N ALA A 147 -12.70 -20.88 0.32
CA ALA A 147 -12.07 -21.97 1.06
C ALA A 147 -11.27 -21.42 2.23
N THR A 148 -11.59 -21.87 3.45
CA THR A 148 -10.94 -21.43 4.68
C THR A 148 -9.84 -22.41 5.08
N ILE A 149 -8.60 -21.94 5.21
CA ILE A 149 -7.47 -22.79 5.58
C ILE A 149 -7.47 -23.05 7.08
N ASP A 150 -7.39 -24.32 7.47
CA ASP A 150 -7.23 -24.72 8.87
C ASP A 150 -5.75 -24.52 9.28
N PRO A 151 -5.46 -23.80 10.38
CA PRO A 151 -4.08 -23.51 10.76
C PRO A 151 -3.31 -24.74 11.26
N LEU A 152 -4.00 -25.80 11.71
CA LEU A 152 -3.37 -27.04 12.16
C LEU A 152 -3.10 -27.99 10.99
N ALA A 153 -4.09 -28.16 10.10
CA ALA A 153 -3.97 -29.08 8.97
C ALA A 153 -3.28 -28.46 7.75
N GLY A 154 -3.21 -27.12 7.66
CA GLY A 154 -2.78 -26.41 6.46
C GLY A 154 -3.77 -26.54 5.30
N PRO A 155 -3.40 -26.09 4.09
CA PRO A 155 -4.24 -26.25 2.91
C PRO A 155 -4.40 -27.72 2.55
N GLN A 156 -5.61 -28.11 2.17
CA GLN A 156 -5.93 -29.49 1.83
C GLN A 156 -6.42 -29.60 0.37
N PRO A 157 -5.97 -30.62 -0.40
CA PRO A 157 -6.35 -30.77 -1.80
C PRO A 157 -7.87 -30.86 -2.05
N TYR A 158 -8.67 -31.29 -1.07
CA TYR A 158 -10.12 -31.32 -1.23
C TYR A 158 -10.73 -29.92 -1.37
N GLN A 159 -10.12 -28.91 -0.75
CA GLN A 159 -10.57 -27.52 -0.81
C GLN A 159 -10.38 -26.96 -2.22
N GLY A 160 -9.19 -27.20 -2.81
CA GLY A 160 -8.92 -26.85 -4.21
C GLY A 160 -9.87 -27.57 -5.18
N ARG A 161 -10.19 -28.85 -4.94
CA ARG A 161 -11.16 -29.58 -5.76
C ARG A 161 -12.58 -29.02 -5.65
N ASP A 162 -13.02 -28.70 -4.44
CA ASP A 162 -14.35 -28.12 -4.20
C ASP A 162 -14.52 -26.79 -4.94
N LEU A 163 -13.52 -25.91 -4.85
CA LEU A 163 -13.50 -24.66 -5.62
C LEU A 163 -13.49 -24.93 -7.13
N ALA A 164 -12.63 -25.84 -7.61
CA ALA A 164 -12.55 -26.18 -9.03
C ALA A 164 -13.89 -26.67 -9.60
N PHE A 165 -14.59 -27.57 -8.90
CA PHE A 165 -15.91 -28.05 -9.33
C PHE A 165 -16.96 -26.94 -9.34
N LYS A 166 -16.96 -26.06 -8.34
CA LYS A 166 -17.91 -24.95 -8.27
C LYS A 166 -17.65 -23.87 -9.33
N LEU A 167 -16.40 -23.73 -9.79
CA LEU A 167 -16.05 -22.90 -10.95
C LEU A 167 -16.42 -23.54 -12.30
N GLY A 168 -16.86 -24.81 -12.30
CA GLY A 168 -17.15 -25.56 -13.52
C GLY A 168 -15.90 -26.05 -14.27
N LEU A 169 -14.75 -26.19 -13.58
CA LEU A 169 -13.55 -26.74 -14.19
C LEU A 169 -13.67 -28.25 -14.45
N GLU A 170 -13.12 -28.71 -15.56
CA GLU A 170 -13.24 -30.10 -16.00
C GLU A 170 -11.88 -30.76 -16.30
N GLY A 171 -11.86 -32.10 -16.21
CA GLY A 171 -10.71 -32.91 -16.64
C GLY A 171 -9.37 -32.48 -16.03
N VAL A 172 -8.42 -32.09 -16.89
CA VAL A 172 -7.06 -31.68 -16.48
C VAL A 172 -7.04 -30.38 -15.67
N GLN A 173 -8.02 -29.50 -15.89
CA GLN A 173 -8.10 -28.19 -15.23
C GLN A 173 -8.29 -28.35 -13.72
N ILE A 174 -9.06 -29.34 -13.27
CA ILE A 174 -9.25 -29.62 -11.84
C ILE A 174 -7.91 -29.93 -11.18
N LYS A 175 -7.09 -30.78 -11.83
CA LYS A 175 -5.76 -31.14 -11.31
C LYS A 175 -4.84 -29.93 -11.27
N GLN A 176 -4.83 -29.12 -12.32
CA GLN A 176 -4.05 -27.88 -12.39
C GLN A 176 -4.48 -26.87 -11.33
N PHE A 177 -5.79 -26.67 -11.16
CA PHE A 177 -6.33 -25.76 -10.15
C PHE A 177 -5.95 -26.18 -8.75
N VAL A 178 -6.04 -27.48 -8.44
CA VAL A 178 -5.60 -28.02 -7.14
C VAL A 178 -4.11 -27.75 -6.91
N GLN A 179 -3.26 -27.95 -7.92
CA GLN A 179 -1.84 -27.65 -7.81
C GLN A 179 -1.60 -26.15 -7.57
N ILE A 180 -2.30 -25.28 -8.30
CA ILE A 180 -2.21 -23.82 -8.14
C ILE A 180 -2.66 -23.42 -6.74
N PHE A 181 -3.84 -23.84 -6.30
CA PHE A 181 -4.38 -23.58 -4.97
C PHE A 181 -3.40 -24.01 -3.87
N MET A 182 -2.88 -25.24 -3.95
CA MET A 182 -1.95 -25.76 -2.94
C MET A 182 -0.64 -24.96 -2.94
N GLY A 183 -0.06 -24.67 -4.10
CA GLY A 183 1.18 -23.89 -4.21
C GLY A 183 1.03 -22.47 -3.68
N LEU A 184 -0.06 -21.78 -4.04
CA LEU A 184 -0.36 -20.45 -3.54
C LEU A 184 -0.61 -20.44 -2.04
N ALA A 185 -1.33 -21.44 -1.50
CA ALA A 185 -1.62 -21.50 -0.08
C ALA A 185 -0.36 -21.80 0.76
N THR A 186 0.53 -22.67 0.26
CA THR A 186 1.85 -22.88 0.85
C THR A 186 2.66 -21.59 0.81
N MET A 187 2.75 -20.93 -0.35
CA MET A 187 3.47 -19.65 -0.49
C MET A 187 2.90 -18.57 0.43
N PHE A 188 1.56 -18.49 0.57
CA PHE A 188 0.90 -17.52 1.44
C PHE A 188 1.38 -17.62 2.88
N ALA A 189 1.48 -18.85 3.40
CA ALA A 189 1.95 -19.11 4.75
C ALA A 189 3.48 -18.94 4.87
N GLU A 190 4.26 -19.49 3.93
CA GLU A 190 5.72 -19.48 4.01
C GLU A 190 6.34 -18.10 3.81
N LYS A 191 5.71 -17.23 3.01
CA LYS A 191 6.18 -15.87 2.71
C LYS A 191 5.48 -14.79 3.53
N ASP A 192 4.65 -15.18 4.50
CA ASP A 192 3.85 -14.27 5.33
C ASP A 192 3.10 -13.22 4.50
N LEU A 193 2.33 -13.71 3.54
CA LEU A 193 1.54 -12.82 2.69
C LEU A 193 0.37 -12.24 3.50
N ALA A 194 0.08 -10.96 3.27
CA ALA A 194 -1.14 -10.31 3.74
C ALA A 194 -2.26 -10.43 2.70
N LEU A 195 -1.89 -10.37 1.42
CA LEU A 195 -2.80 -10.49 0.28
C LEU A 195 -2.09 -11.16 -0.90
N LEU A 196 -2.84 -11.98 -1.61
CA LEU A 196 -2.47 -12.55 -2.90
C LEU A 196 -3.64 -12.46 -3.85
N GLU A 197 -3.40 -12.07 -5.09
CA GLU A 197 -4.42 -11.99 -6.12
C GLU A 197 -3.86 -12.34 -7.49
N ILE A 198 -4.61 -13.18 -8.20
CA ILE A 198 -4.42 -13.56 -9.60
C ILE A 198 -5.68 -13.12 -10.33
N ASN A 199 -5.58 -12.00 -11.04
CA ASN A 199 -6.70 -11.43 -11.76
C ASN A 199 -6.25 -10.91 -13.14
N PRO A 200 -6.38 -11.70 -14.23
CA PRO A 200 -7.10 -12.98 -14.28
C PRO A 200 -6.22 -14.23 -14.05
N LEU A 201 -6.84 -15.28 -13.51
CA LEU A 201 -6.43 -16.67 -13.70
C LEU A 201 -7.08 -17.18 -14.99
N VAL A 202 -6.28 -17.43 -16.02
CA VAL A 202 -6.76 -17.71 -17.37
C VAL A 202 -6.91 -19.21 -17.61
N ILE A 203 -7.96 -19.60 -18.33
CA ILE A 203 -8.00 -20.83 -19.11
C ILE A 203 -7.59 -20.49 -20.53
N THR A 204 -6.53 -21.13 -21.02
CA THR A 204 -6.05 -20.92 -22.39
C THR A 204 -6.92 -21.64 -23.41
N ASP A 205 -6.81 -21.30 -24.69
CA ASP A 205 -7.47 -22.04 -25.78
C ASP A 205 -7.07 -23.52 -25.82
N ALA A 206 -5.87 -23.85 -25.32
CA ALA A 206 -5.41 -25.23 -25.15
C ALA A 206 -6.04 -25.95 -23.93
N GLY A 207 -6.90 -25.26 -23.18
CA GLY A 207 -7.64 -25.79 -22.02
C GLY A 207 -6.83 -25.84 -20.72
N ASN A 208 -5.67 -25.18 -20.65
CA ASN A 208 -4.80 -25.19 -19.46
C ASN A 208 -4.95 -23.91 -18.62
N LEU A 209 -4.78 -24.02 -17.30
CA LEU A 209 -4.76 -22.87 -16.41
C LEU A 209 -3.42 -22.12 -16.43
N HIS A 210 -3.49 -20.80 -16.35
CA HIS A 210 -2.34 -19.90 -16.43
C HIS A 210 -2.54 -18.65 -15.57
N CYS A 211 -1.57 -18.30 -14.74
CA CYS A 211 -1.60 -17.09 -13.91
C CYS A 211 -1.14 -15.89 -14.74
N LEU A 212 -2.08 -15.14 -15.33
CA LEU A 212 -1.76 -14.07 -16.28
C LEU A 212 -1.27 -12.79 -15.59
N ASP A 213 -1.76 -12.49 -14.38
CA ASP A 213 -1.33 -11.37 -13.55
C ASP A 213 -1.05 -11.85 -12.13
N ALA A 214 -0.28 -11.07 -11.38
CA ALA A 214 0.11 -11.37 -10.02
C ALA A 214 0.16 -10.09 -9.18
N LYS A 215 -0.65 -10.02 -8.13
CA LYS A 215 -0.55 -9.00 -7.09
C LYS A 215 -0.27 -9.69 -5.76
N VAL A 216 0.86 -9.34 -5.15
CA VAL A 216 1.33 -9.96 -3.90
C VAL A 216 1.68 -8.86 -2.92
N VAL A 217 1.13 -8.96 -1.71
CA VAL A 217 1.41 -8.05 -0.59
C VAL A 217 1.92 -8.87 0.58
N ILE A 218 3.10 -8.50 1.07
CA ILE A 218 3.75 -9.10 2.23
C ILE A 218 3.28 -8.39 3.50
N ASP A 219 3.04 -9.13 4.58
CA ASP A 219 2.85 -8.55 5.91
C ASP A 219 4.13 -7.80 6.32
N SER A 220 4.04 -6.48 6.46
CA SER A 220 5.16 -5.62 6.85
C SER A 220 5.77 -6.05 8.19
N ASN A 221 4.98 -6.62 9.10
CA ASN A 221 5.46 -7.09 10.39
C ASN A 221 6.33 -8.34 10.31
N ALA A 222 6.28 -9.08 9.19
CA ALA A 222 7.06 -10.29 8.97
C ALA A 222 8.29 -10.05 8.09
N VAL A 223 8.42 -8.88 7.46
CA VAL A 223 9.52 -8.58 6.52
C VAL A 223 10.90 -8.82 7.14
N TYR A 224 11.09 -8.56 8.45
CA TYR A 224 12.37 -8.77 9.16
C TYR A 224 12.94 -10.20 9.04
N ARG A 225 12.08 -11.21 8.85
CA ARG A 225 12.49 -12.63 8.70
C ARG A 225 12.57 -13.12 7.25
N HIS A 226 12.28 -12.25 6.27
CA HIS A 226 12.29 -12.56 4.84
C HIS A 226 13.30 -11.68 4.09
N LYS A 227 14.59 -12.03 4.19
CA LYS A 227 15.68 -11.26 3.54
C LYS A 227 15.54 -11.22 2.02
N ASP A 228 15.11 -12.33 1.42
CA ASP A 228 14.83 -12.44 -0.01
C ASP A 228 13.72 -11.49 -0.46
N LEU A 229 12.70 -11.26 0.37
CA LEU A 229 11.63 -10.30 0.08
C LEU A 229 12.05 -8.85 0.34
N GLN A 230 12.91 -8.60 1.33
CA GLN A 230 13.46 -7.25 1.57
C GLN A 230 14.21 -6.73 0.33
N GLU A 231 14.96 -7.59 -0.35
CA GLU A 231 15.68 -7.24 -1.58
C GLU A 231 14.74 -6.90 -2.75
N MET A 232 13.46 -7.29 -2.67
CA MET A 232 12.44 -6.97 -3.67
C MET A 232 11.75 -5.63 -3.42
N HIS A 233 11.97 -4.97 -2.27
CA HIS A 233 11.32 -3.71 -1.96
C HIS A 233 11.75 -2.61 -2.93
N ASP A 234 10.76 -2.00 -3.59
CA ASP A 234 10.98 -0.81 -4.40
C ASP A 234 10.48 0.44 -3.65
N PRO A 235 11.40 1.22 -3.02
CA PRO A 235 11.02 2.40 -2.26
C PRO A 235 10.52 3.55 -3.14
N SER A 236 10.73 3.51 -4.47
CA SER A 236 10.22 4.55 -5.37
C SER A 236 8.70 4.55 -5.50
N GLN A 237 8.06 3.46 -5.09
CA GLN A 237 6.60 3.30 -5.16
C GLN A 237 5.88 3.77 -3.90
N ASP A 238 6.61 4.08 -2.83
CA ASP A 238 6.10 4.57 -1.56
C ASP A 238 6.15 6.10 -1.53
N ASP A 239 5.29 6.75 -0.74
CA ASP A 239 5.44 8.19 -0.47
C ASP A 239 6.74 8.42 0.32
N GLU A 240 7.63 9.28 -0.20
CA GLU A 240 8.94 9.56 0.42
C GLU A 240 8.82 10.02 1.87
N ARG A 241 7.74 10.73 2.23
CA ARG A 241 7.48 11.20 3.59
C ARG A 241 7.12 10.03 4.50
N GLU A 242 6.32 9.08 4.03
CA GLU A 242 5.99 7.86 4.77
C GLU A 242 7.25 7.00 4.98
N ALA A 243 8.06 6.84 3.94
CA ALA A 243 9.32 6.11 4.02
C ALA A 243 10.33 6.77 4.98
N ASN A 244 10.41 8.11 4.97
CA ASN A 244 11.25 8.86 5.90
C ASN A 244 10.73 8.80 7.34
N ALA A 245 9.40 8.86 7.53
CA ALA A 245 8.77 8.68 8.84
C ALA A 245 9.12 7.32 9.46
N ALA A 246 9.06 6.25 8.67
CA ALA A 246 9.35 4.90 9.12
C ALA A 246 10.79 4.74 9.68
N LYS A 247 11.78 5.46 9.12
CA LYS A 247 13.18 5.45 9.62
C LYS A 247 13.31 6.01 11.04
N TRP A 248 12.36 6.84 11.45
CA TRP A 248 12.26 7.45 12.79
C TRP A 248 11.20 6.79 13.66
N GLU A 249 10.73 5.60 13.25
CA GLU A 249 9.65 4.86 13.88
C GLU A 249 8.34 5.67 13.98
N LEU A 250 8.15 6.65 13.10
CA LEU A 250 6.94 7.47 13.01
C LEU A 250 5.99 6.81 12.01
N ASN A 251 4.71 6.70 12.35
CA ASN A 251 3.69 6.29 11.38
C ASN A 251 3.07 7.54 10.79
N TYR A 252 3.33 7.82 9.51
CA TYR A 252 2.82 8.97 8.78
C TYR A 252 1.93 8.49 7.63
N VAL A 253 0.86 9.22 7.34
CA VAL A 253 0.06 9.07 6.11
C VAL A 253 -0.35 10.47 5.68
N ALA A 254 -0.09 10.83 4.42
CA ALA A 254 -0.46 12.13 3.88
C ALA A 254 -1.96 12.20 3.55
N LEU A 255 -2.55 13.39 3.70
CA LEU A 255 -3.93 13.71 3.35
C LEU A 255 -3.96 15.08 2.63
N ASP A 256 -5.12 15.48 2.10
CA ASP A 256 -5.26 16.70 1.29
C ASP A 256 -5.69 17.96 2.06
N GLY A 257 -5.59 17.96 3.38
CA GLY A 257 -5.98 19.09 4.22
C GLY A 257 -4.89 20.15 4.42
N THR A 258 -5.15 21.04 5.38
CA THR A 258 -4.28 22.19 5.73
C THR A 258 -3.83 22.19 7.18
N ILE A 259 -4.36 21.30 8.03
CA ILE A 259 -4.00 21.22 9.45
C ILE A 259 -3.17 19.98 9.69
N GLY A 260 -1.87 20.16 9.91
CA GLY A 260 -0.98 19.06 10.24
C GLY A 260 -1.30 18.48 11.62
N CYS A 261 -1.40 17.16 11.77
CA CYS A 261 -1.67 16.53 13.06
C CYS A 261 -0.46 15.73 13.53
N MET A 262 -0.01 15.97 14.77
CA MET A 262 1.03 15.22 15.46
C MET A 262 0.48 14.69 16.78
N VAL A 263 0.35 13.36 16.90
CA VAL A 263 -0.37 12.75 18.02
C VAL A 263 0.37 11.51 18.53
N ASN A 264 0.26 11.18 19.81
CA ASN A 264 0.77 9.91 20.34
C ASN A 264 -0.35 8.84 20.44
N GLY A 265 -0.22 7.80 19.64
CA GLY A 265 -1.14 6.67 19.54
C GLY A 265 -2.11 6.77 18.37
N ALA A 266 -2.12 5.75 17.51
CA ALA A 266 -2.93 5.70 16.29
C ALA A 266 -4.44 5.98 16.50
N GLY A 267 -5.04 5.44 17.57
CA GLY A 267 -6.46 5.69 17.87
C GLY A 267 -6.75 7.15 18.21
N LEU A 268 -5.86 7.80 18.95
CA LEU A 268 -5.99 9.22 19.28
C LEU A 268 -5.68 10.09 18.05
N ALA A 269 -4.75 9.67 17.18
CA ALA A 269 -4.44 10.36 15.93
C ALA A 269 -5.69 10.41 15.03
N MET A 270 -6.36 9.27 14.82
CA MET A 270 -7.65 9.22 14.11
C MET A 270 -8.71 10.10 14.77
N GLY A 271 -8.92 9.98 16.08
CA GLY A 271 -9.89 10.82 16.79
C GLY A 271 -9.57 12.33 16.74
N THR A 272 -8.29 12.69 16.65
CA THR A 272 -7.84 14.09 16.50
C THR A 272 -8.16 14.62 15.11
N MET A 273 -7.92 13.84 14.06
CA MET A 273 -8.33 14.21 12.70
C MET A 273 -9.86 14.34 12.60
N ASP A 274 -10.60 13.39 13.18
CA ASP A 274 -12.06 13.40 13.16
C ASP A 274 -12.63 14.64 13.86
N ILE A 275 -12.09 15.02 15.02
CA ILE A 275 -12.59 16.21 15.74
C ILE A 275 -12.19 17.52 15.04
N VAL A 276 -11.03 17.56 14.36
CA VAL A 276 -10.68 18.69 13.48
C VAL A 276 -11.67 18.81 12.34
N ALA A 277 -11.99 17.70 11.66
CA ALA A 277 -12.99 17.66 10.60
C ALA A 277 -14.39 18.02 11.09
N LEU A 278 -14.78 17.55 12.28
CA LEU A 278 -16.06 17.87 12.93
C LEU A 278 -16.23 19.37 13.16
N HIS A 279 -15.13 20.09 13.38
CA HIS A 279 -15.12 21.55 13.56
C HIS A 279 -14.82 22.32 12.26
N GLY A 280 -14.90 21.67 11.10
CA GLY A 280 -14.78 22.33 9.79
C GLY A 280 -13.35 22.47 9.27
N GLY A 281 -12.36 21.94 9.97
CA GLY A 281 -10.98 21.87 9.49
C GLY A 281 -10.75 20.72 8.52
N PHE A 282 -9.61 20.75 7.84
CA PHE A 282 -9.18 19.66 6.96
C PHE A 282 -7.83 19.13 7.46
N PRO A 283 -7.77 17.91 8.03
CA PRO A 283 -6.51 17.29 8.42
C PRO A 283 -5.59 17.08 7.20
N ALA A 284 -4.36 17.56 7.29
CA ALA A 284 -3.35 17.44 6.24
C ALA A 284 -2.59 16.11 6.29
N ASN A 285 -2.61 15.43 7.43
CA ASN A 285 -1.94 14.15 7.61
C ASN A 285 -2.46 13.40 8.83
N PHE A 286 -2.18 12.10 8.86
CA PHE A 286 -2.08 11.29 10.07
C PHE A 286 -0.61 11.22 10.49
N LEU A 287 -0.28 11.45 11.76
CA LEU A 287 1.05 11.14 12.30
C LEU A 287 0.94 10.64 13.74
N ASP A 288 1.38 9.40 13.95
CA ASP A 288 1.56 8.79 15.26
C ASP A 288 3.05 8.76 15.66
N VAL A 289 3.42 9.54 16.68
CA VAL A 289 4.79 9.56 17.25
C VAL A 289 5.09 8.38 18.19
N GLY A 290 4.10 7.53 18.47
CA GLY A 290 4.16 6.44 19.43
C GLY A 290 4.22 6.91 20.88
N GLY A 291 4.45 5.97 21.81
CA GLY A 291 4.46 6.28 23.25
C GLY A 291 5.68 7.09 23.75
N GLY A 292 6.74 7.19 22.93
CA GLY A 292 8.00 7.86 23.28
C GLY A 292 8.26 9.07 22.38
N ALA A 293 7.71 10.22 22.75
CA ALA A 293 7.91 11.50 22.07
C ALA A 293 9.22 12.18 22.54
N THR A 294 10.38 11.70 22.08
CA THR A 294 11.66 12.36 22.34
C THR A 294 11.79 13.65 21.52
N LYS A 295 12.70 14.54 21.92
CA LYS A 295 12.95 15.81 21.20
C LYS A 295 13.25 15.58 19.72
N GLU A 296 14.09 14.60 19.41
CA GLU A 296 14.53 14.29 18.05
C GLU A 296 13.35 13.82 17.19
N ARG A 297 12.50 12.93 17.74
CA ARG A 297 11.32 12.42 17.04
C ARG A 297 10.28 13.51 16.80
N VAL A 298 10.10 14.42 17.76
CA VAL A 298 9.22 15.59 17.60
C VAL A 298 9.75 16.51 16.51
N ALA A 299 11.06 16.77 16.46
CA ALA A 299 11.67 17.61 15.42
C ALA A 299 11.51 17.00 14.03
N GLU A 300 11.76 15.69 13.88
CA GLU A 300 11.58 14.99 12.61
C GLU A 300 10.10 14.93 12.19
N ALA A 301 9.18 14.74 13.14
CA ALA A 301 7.75 14.80 12.86
C ALA A 301 7.34 16.19 12.33
N PHE A 302 7.88 17.28 12.87
CA PHE A 302 7.68 18.63 12.31
C PHE A 302 8.24 18.76 10.90
N LYS A 303 9.47 18.29 10.63
CA LYS A 303 10.07 18.33 9.28
C LYS A 303 9.21 17.58 8.26
N ILE A 304 8.67 16.43 8.63
CA ILE A 304 7.80 15.62 7.76
C ILE A 304 6.48 16.34 7.51
N ILE A 305 5.79 16.80 8.56
CA ILE A 305 4.50 17.52 8.41
C ILE A 305 4.68 18.77 7.55
N LEU A 306 5.73 19.55 7.79
CA LEU A 306 5.98 20.83 7.13
C LEU A 306 6.69 20.69 5.78
N SER A 307 7.00 19.47 5.34
CA SER A 307 7.40 19.22 3.94
C SER A 307 6.22 19.39 2.97
N ASP A 308 4.99 19.46 3.49
CA ASP A 308 3.80 19.78 2.73
C ASP A 308 3.43 21.27 2.87
N ASP A 309 3.60 22.02 1.78
CA ASP A 309 3.30 23.47 1.70
C ASP A 309 1.82 23.82 1.90
N LYS A 310 0.92 22.83 1.81
CA LYS A 310 -0.51 23.00 2.11
C LYS A 310 -0.76 23.25 3.60
N VAL A 311 0.15 22.82 4.48
CA VAL A 311 -0.02 22.96 5.93
C VAL A 311 0.02 24.44 6.33
N LYS A 312 -1.07 24.90 6.96
CA LYS A 312 -1.27 26.28 7.46
C LYS A 312 -1.26 26.39 8.98
N ALA A 313 -1.49 25.28 9.68
CA ALA A 313 -1.38 25.17 11.13
C ALA A 313 -1.00 23.74 11.53
N VAL A 314 -0.38 23.56 12.69
CA VAL A 314 -0.11 22.23 13.25
C VAL A 314 -0.83 22.05 14.58
N LEU A 315 -1.57 20.95 14.72
CA LEU A 315 -2.18 20.49 15.96
C LEU A 315 -1.34 19.36 16.56
N VAL A 316 -0.69 19.65 17.68
CA VAL A 316 0.01 18.67 18.52
C VAL A 316 -0.93 18.25 19.65
N ASN A 317 -1.30 16.98 19.71
CA ASN A 317 -2.15 16.44 20.77
C ASN A 317 -1.44 15.28 21.46
N ILE A 318 -0.92 15.54 22.67
CA ILE A 318 -0.23 14.54 23.46
C ILE A 318 -1.03 14.23 24.72
N PHE A 319 -1.40 12.96 24.88
CA PHE A 319 -2.13 12.47 26.06
C PHE A 319 -1.33 11.35 26.75
N GLY A 320 -0.92 11.58 27.99
CA GLY A 320 -0.15 10.62 28.79
C GLY A 320 1.24 10.37 28.20
N GLY A 321 1.63 9.09 28.13
CA GLY A 321 2.95 8.68 27.66
C GLY A 321 3.97 8.50 28.79
N ILE A 322 5.21 8.19 28.42
CA ILE A 322 6.32 7.94 29.37
C ILE A 322 7.12 9.19 29.75
N VAL A 323 6.89 10.30 29.04
CA VAL A 323 7.59 11.58 29.24
C VAL A 323 6.63 12.58 29.89
N ARG A 324 7.10 13.37 30.86
CA ARG A 324 6.27 14.42 31.49
C ARG A 324 6.00 15.56 30.51
N CYS A 325 4.85 16.21 30.66
CA CYS A 325 4.41 17.27 29.75
C CYS A 325 5.35 18.49 29.73
N ASP A 326 6.03 18.80 30.84
CA ASP A 326 7.02 19.89 30.89
C ASP A 326 8.21 19.62 29.95
N LEU A 327 8.72 18.39 29.91
CA LEU A 327 9.81 18.01 29.01
C LEU A 327 9.36 17.92 27.56
N ILE A 328 8.11 17.49 27.32
CA ILE A 328 7.53 17.49 25.97
C ILE A 328 7.38 18.93 25.46
N ALA A 329 6.90 19.85 26.30
CA ALA A 329 6.80 21.27 25.97
C ALA A 329 8.16 21.87 25.60
N GLU A 330 9.21 21.60 26.38
CA GLU A 330 10.59 22.00 26.06
C GLU A 330 11.06 21.40 24.72
N GLY A 331 10.74 20.13 24.47
CA GLY A 331 11.02 19.45 23.21
C GLY A 331 10.34 20.10 22.00
N ILE A 332 9.05 20.44 22.11
CA ILE A 332 8.29 21.16 21.08
C ILE A 332 8.90 22.53 20.81
N ILE A 333 9.20 23.32 21.86
CA ILE A 333 9.82 24.64 21.71
C ILE A 333 11.17 24.55 21.00
N ALA A 334 11.98 23.56 21.38
CA ALA A 334 13.27 23.34 20.75
C ALA A 334 13.14 22.93 19.29
N ALA A 335 12.21 22.01 18.97
CA ALA A 335 11.92 21.58 17.61
C ALA A 335 11.40 22.73 16.75
N VAL A 336 10.47 23.55 17.26
CA VAL A 336 9.94 24.72 16.56
C VAL A 336 11.04 25.71 16.19
N LYS A 337 11.97 25.97 17.11
CA LYS A 337 13.13 26.85 16.87
C LYS A 337 14.15 26.26 15.90
N GLU A 338 14.42 24.97 16.02
CA GLU A 338 15.41 24.27 15.19
C GLU A 338 14.94 24.12 13.74
N VAL A 339 13.68 23.72 13.55
CA VAL A 339 13.06 23.53 12.23
C VAL A 339 12.69 24.86 11.58
N GLY A 340 12.45 25.91 12.39
CA GLY A 340 12.02 27.21 11.89
C GLY A 340 10.55 27.22 11.49
N VAL A 341 9.67 26.74 12.38
CA VAL A 341 8.24 26.61 12.09
C VAL A 341 7.59 28.00 12.05
N GLU A 342 7.03 28.37 10.89
CA GLU A 342 6.38 29.68 10.65
C GLU A 342 4.84 29.64 10.74
N VAL A 343 4.27 28.43 10.76
CA VAL A 343 2.83 28.22 10.93
C VAL A 343 2.47 28.16 12.42
N PRO A 344 1.27 28.64 12.82
CA PRO A 344 0.81 28.54 14.19
C PRO A 344 0.74 27.08 14.65
N VAL A 345 1.20 26.82 15.87
CA VAL A 345 1.19 25.50 16.48
C VAL A 345 0.22 25.48 17.66
N VAL A 346 -0.87 24.74 17.53
CA VAL A 346 -1.79 24.48 18.63
C VAL A 346 -1.34 23.22 19.36
N VAL A 347 -1.12 23.31 20.67
CA VAL A 347 -0.62 22.22 21.48
C VAL A 347 -1.60 21.92 22.60
N ARG A 348 -2.04 20.67 22.68
CA ARG A 348 -2.79 20.13 23.80
C ARG A 348 -1.92 19.08 24.49
N LEU A 349 -1.57 19.35 25.75
CA LEU A 349 -0.88 18.40 26.62
C LEU A 349 -1.84 17.88 27.70
N GLU A 350 -1.82 16.59 27.96
CA GLU A 350 -2.52 15.98 29.09
C GLU A 350 -1.66 14.94 29.80
N GLY A 351 -1.75 14.89 31.13
CA GLY A 351 -0.98 13.98 31.98
C GLY A 351 -0.10 14.70 33.00
N ASN A 352 1.02 14.07 33.36
CA ASN A 352 1.86 14.56 34.45
C ASN A 352 2.51 15.91 34.09
N ASN A 353 2.39 16.89 34.98
CA ASN A 353 2.85 18.27 34.78
C ASN A 353 2.24 18.99 33.55
N ALA A 354 1.03 18.62 33.10
CA ALA A 354 0.38 19.25 31.95
C ALA A 354 0.18 20.77 32.13
N GLU A 355 -0.20 21.21 33.33
CA GLU A 355 -0.33 22.63 33.67
C GLU A 355 1.01 23.37 33.48
N LEU A 356 2.10 22.82 34.02
CA LEU A 356 3.44 23.39 33.87
C LEU A 356 3.89 23.40 32.41
N GLY A 357 3.67 22.31 31.66
CA GLY A 357 3.99 22.26 30.23
C GLY A 357 3.23 23.31 29.42
N SER A 358 1.95 23.52 29.73
CA SER A 358 1.12 24.56 29.08
C SER A 358 1.61 25.97 29.41
N GLN A 359 2.07 26.20 30.65
CA GLN A 359 2.70 27.45 31.04
C GLN A 359 4.01 27.69 30.27
N VAL A 360 4.88 26.68 30.19
CA VAL A 360 6.16 26.73 29.45
C VAL A 360 5.93 27.07 27.97
N LEU A 361 4.91 26.49 27.33
CA LEU A 361 4.54 26.81 25.95
C LEU A 361 4.07 28.27 25.80
N SER A 362 3.22 28.74 26.72
CA SER A 362 2.65 30.09 26.69
C SER A 362 3.70 31.18 26.93
N GLU A 363 4.74 30.89 27.72
CA GLU A 363 5.84 31.82 28.04
C GLU A 363 6.99 31.77 27.01
N SER A 364 6.91 30.90 26.00
CA SER A 364 8.01 30.63 25.06
C SER A 364 8.32 31.78 24.08
N GLY A 365 7.36 32.70 23.87
CA GLY A 365 7.45 33.78 22.89
C GLY A 365 7.32 33.34 21.43
N LEU A 366 6.97 32.07 21.18
CA LEU A 366 6.70 31.51 19.85
C LEU A 366 5.20 31.59 19.52
N ASP A 367 4.83 31.39 18.26
CA ASP A 367 3.43 31.28 17.82
C ASP A 367 2.84 29.91 18.20
N ILE A 368 2.82 29.64 19.50
CA ILE A 368 2.35 28.40 20.12
C ILE A 368 1.14 28.72 20.98
N ILE A 369 0.06 27.99 20.73
CA ILE A 369 -1.23 28.14 21.38
C ILE A 369 -1.44 26.92 22.29
N ALA A 370 -1.40 27.11 23.61
CA ALA A 370 -1.68 26.05 24.57
C ALA A 370 -3.21 25.88 24.75
N ALA A 371 -3.76 24.79 24.24
CA ALA A 371 -5.19 24.47 24.32
C ALA A 371 -5.54 23.66 25.58
N THR A 372 -6.73 23.89 26.11
CA THR A 372 -7.18 23.37 27.42
C THR A 372 -7.94 22.05 27.34
N SER A 373 -8.48 21.72 26.17
CA SER A 373 -9.21 20.47 25.93
C SER A 373 -9.06 20.06 24.48
N LEU A 374 -9.49 18.84 24.14
CA LEU A 374 -9.42 18.36 22.76
C LEU A 374 -10.32 19.18 21.81
N THR A 375 -11.53 19.52 22.27
CA THR A 375 -12.47 20.37 21.51
C THR A 375 -11.91 21.77 21.29
N ASP A 376 -11.36 22.36 22.34
CA ASP A 376 -10.70 23.67 22.29
C ASP A 376 -9.52 23.65 21.30
N ALA A 377 -8.66 22.63 21.38
CA ALA A 377 -7.51 22.47 20.50
C ALA A 377 -7.92 22.37 19.02
N ALA A 378 -8.98 21.60 18.72
CA ALA A 378 -9.51 21.49 17.37
C ALA A 378 -10.03 22.85 16.86
N GLN A 379 -10.89 23.53 17.63
CA GLN A 379 -11.43 24.84 17.25
C GLN A 379 -10.34 25.89 17.03
N GLN A 380 -9.31 25.90 17.89
CA GLN A 380 -8.18 26.79 17.76
C GLN A 380 -7.32 26.45 16.54
N ALA A 381 -7.11 25.17 16.22
CA ALA A 381 -6.36 24.75 15.04
C ALA A 381 -7.08 25.14 13.74
N VAL A 382 -8.41 24.97 13.69
CA VAL A 382 -9.22 25.41 12.54
C VAL A 382 -9.12 26.92 12.36
N LYS A 383 -9.34 27.69 13.43
CA LYS A 383 -9.25 29.15 13.39
C LYS A 383 -7.85 29.64 12.99
N ALA A 384 -6.81 28.97 13.46
CA ALA A 384 -5.42 29.30 13.14
C ALA A 384 -5.10 29.02 11.66
N ALA A 385 -5.68 27.98 11.08
CA ALA A 385 -5.52 27.64 9.66
C ALA A 385 -6.31 28.57 8.73
N GLU A 386 -7.51 29.02 9.10
CA GLU A 386 -8.34 29.95 8.30
C GLU A 386 -7.72 31.37 8.16
N GLY A 387 -6.83 31.74 9.08
CA GLY A 387 -6.17 33.05 9.07
C GLY A 387 -5.06 33.21 8.03
N LYS A 388 -4.75 32.16 7.25
CA LYS A 388 -3.66 32.10 6.26
C LYS A 388 -4.13 31.39 4.99
#